data_AF-A0AAW6D7V1-F1
#
_entry.id   AF-A0AAW6D7V1-F1
#
_cell.length_a   1.000
_cell.length_b   1.000
_cell.length_c   1.000
_cell.angle_alpha   90.00
_cell.angle_beta   90.00
_cell.angle_gamma   90.00
#
_symmetry.space_group_name_H-M   'P 1'
#
loop_
_entity.id
_entity.type
_entity.pdbx_description
1 polymer ?
#
loop_
_entity_poly.entity_id
_entity_poly.type
_entity_poly.pdbx_seq_one_letter_code
_entity_poly.pdbx_strand_id
1 'polypeptide(L)' 'MRKVKIFSDSDTNNGLDERINEWIEENGVELLDVRVTYDVNKEYGFMVATATVIYIDKSEG' A
#
# COMPACT_ATOMS: atom_id res chain seq x y z
N MET A 1 -8.75 5.25 -13.34
CA MET A 1 -8.43 4.83 -11.96
C MET A 1 -6.95 4.50 -11.91
N ARG A 2 -6.18 5.14 -11.01
CA ARG A 2 -4.75 4.83 -10.86
C ARG A 2 -4.61 3.52 -10.08
N LYS A 3 -3.76 2.60 -10.57
CA LYS A 3 -3.44 1.35 -9.87
C LYS A 3 -2.09 1.48 -9.17
N VAL A 4 -2.01 0.97 -7.95
CA VAL A 4 -0.79 0.86 -7.17
C VAL A 4 0.01 -0.30 -7.72
N LYS A 5 1.33 -0.08 -7.88
CA LYS A 5 2.28 -1.15 -8.15
C LYS A 5 3.50 -0.92 -7.26
N ILE A 6 3.65 -1.77 -6.25
CA ILE A 6 4.79 -1.73 -5.34
C ILE A 6 5.86 -2.65 -5.91
N PHE A 7 7.04 -2.08 -6.18
CA PHE A 7 8.20 -2.85 -6.60
C PHE A 7 9.04 -3.15 -5.37
N SER A 8 8.82 -4.31 -4.75
CA SER A 8 9.73 -4.85 -3.73
C SER A 8 10.23 -6.21 -4.20
N ASP A 9 11.47 -6.54 -3.85
CA ASP A 9 12.05 -7.85 -4.14
C ASP A 9 11.12 -8.97 -3.67
N SER A 10 11.01 -9.97 -4.54
CA SER A 10 9.95 -10.95 -4.73
C SER A 10 9.36 -11.66 -3.48
N ASP A 11 9.97 -11.55 -2.31
CA ASP A 11 9.57 -12.27 -1.08
C ASP A 11 8.74 -11.43 -0.10
N THR A 12 8.67 -10.11 -0.28
CA THR A 12 7.88 -9.21 0.60
C THR A 12 6.60 -8.70 -0.05
N ASN A 13 6.40 -9.01 -1.32
CA ASN A 13 5.31 -8.49 -2.14
C ASN A 13 4.14 -9.49 -2.24
N ASN A 14 3.70 -10.06 -1.11
CA ASN A 14 2.59 -11.02 -0.99
C ASN A 14 1.23 -10.39 -1.39
N GLY A 15 1.10 -9.91 -2.63
CA GLY A 15 -0.10 -9.25 -3.14
C GLY A 15 -0.46 -7.98 -2.36
N LEU A 16 0.52 -7.27 -1.79
CA LEU A 16 0.22 -6.06 -1.03
C LEU A 16 -0.36 -4.97 -1.94
N ASP A 17 0.16 -4.87 -3.16
CA ASP A 17 -0.38 -4.02 -4.21
C ASP A 17 -1.78 -4.48 -4.66
N GLU A 18 -2.02 -5.78 -4.79
CA GLU A 18 -3.35 -6.33 -5.08
C GLU A 18 -4.37 -5.96 -3.99
N ARG A 19 -4.05 -6.18 -2.71
CA ARG A 19 -4.91 -5.84 -1.58
C ARG A 19 -5.20 -4.35 -1.47
N ILE A 20 -4.20 -3.50 -1.75
CA ILE A 20 -4.41 -2.05 -1.76
C ILE A 20 -5.32 -1.65 -2.94
N ASN A 21 -5.11 -2.24 -4.12
CA ASN A 21 -5.95 -1.97 -5.29
C ASN A 21 -7.41 -2.42 -5.06
N GLU A 22 -7.64 -3.61 -4.49
CA GLU A 22 -8.97 -4.09 -4.11
C GLU A 22 -9.64 -3.11 -3.13
N TRP A 23 -8.93 -2.69 -2.07
CA TRP A 23 -9.46 -1.74 -1.11
C TRP A 23 -9.82 -0.38 -1.76
N ILE A 24 -9.00 0.12 -2.68
CA ILE A 24 -9.29 1.36 -3.42
C ILE A 24 -10.54 1.18 -4.31
N GLU A 25 -10.68 0.03 -4.96
CA GLU A 25 -11.85 -0.31 -5.78
C GLU A 25 -13.13 -0.41 -4.95
N GLU A 26 -13.10 -1.08 -3.79
CA GLU A 26 -14.23 -1.21 -2.88
C GLU A 26 -14.67 0.13 -2.28
N ASN A 27 -13.72 1.02 -1.95
CA ASN A 27 -14.02 2.30 -1.32
C ASN A 27 -14.30 3.42 -2.33
N GLY A 28 -14.13 3.18 -3.63
CA GLY A 28 -14.41 4.19 -4.67
C GLY A 28 -13.56 5.46 -4.58
N VAL A 29 -12.40 5.38 -3.91
CA VAL A 29 -11.55 6.53 -3.60
C VAL A 29 -10.63 6.89 -4.77
N GLU A 30 -10.28 8.17 -4.89
CA GLU A 30 -9.25 8.59 -5.84
C GLU A 30 -7.88 8.54 -5.20
N LEU A 31 -7.08 7.56 -5.62
CA LEU A 31 -5.71 7.41 -5.17
C LEU A 31 -4.81 8.57 -5.62
N LEU A 32 -4.11 9.18 -4.65
CA LEU A 32 -3.07 10.19 -4.90
C LEU A 32 -1.67 9.60 -4.89
N ASP A 33 -1.32 8.90 -3.81
CA ASP A 33 0.03 8.38 -3.56
C ASP A 33 0.00 7.17 -2.61
N VAL A 34 1.03 6.32 -2.67
CA VAL A 34 1.26 5.23 -1.71
C VAL A 34 2.70 5.28 -1.23
N ARG A 35 2.89 5.42 0.08
CA ARG A 35 4.21 5.43 0.70
C ARG A 35 4.45 4.12 1.42
N VAL A 36 5.49 3.42 1.00
CA VAL A 36 5.93 2.18 1.66
C VAL A 36 7.19 2.49 2.46
N THR A 37 7.17 2.11 3.73
CA THR A 37 8.32 2.23 4.64
C THR A 37 8.71 0.83 5.12
N TYR A 38 10.01 0.58 5.19
CA TYR A 38 10.57 -0.68 5.67
C TYR A 38 11.35 -0.39 6.94
N ASP A 39 10.89 -0.94 8.05
CA ASP A 39 11.60 -0.88 9.33
C ASP A 39 12.24 -2.24 9.61
N VAL A 40 13.55 -2.27 9.79
CA VAL A 40 14.29 -3.49 10.09
C VAL A 40 14.55 -3.54 11.58
N ASN A 41 13.84 -4.43 12.27
CA ASN A 41 14.12 -4.73 13.66
C ASN A 41 15.38 -5.61 13.75
N LYS A 42 16.51 -4.97 14.02
CA LYS A 42 17.81 -5.63 14.14
C LYS A 42 17.94 -6.52 15.38
N GLU A 43 17.12 -6.29 16.40
CA GLU A 43 17.16 -7.04 17.66
C GLU A 43 16.50 -8.41 17.52
N TYR A 44 15.40 -8.47 16.77
CA TYR A 44 14.60 -9.68 16.56
C TYR A 44 14.70 -10.27 15.15
N GLY A 45 15.47 -9.64 14.25
CA GLY A 45 15.78 -10.19 12.93
C GLY A 45 14.61 -10.19 11.94
N PHE A 46 13.59 -9.36 12.13
CA PHE A 46 12.46 -9.25 11.21
C PHE A 46 12.36 -7.85 10.59
N MET A 47 11.73 -7.77 9.42
CA MET A 47 11.46 -6.52 8.72
C MET A 47 9.95 -6.29 8.65
N VAL A 48 9.53 -5.07 8.98
CA VAL A 48 8.14 -4.62 8.91
C VAL A 48 7.99 -3.68 7.73
N ALA A 49 7.15 -4.06 6.77
CA ALA A 49 6.73 -3.17 5.70
C ALA A 49 5.40 -2.50 6.10
N THR A 50 5.37 -1.17 6.09
CA THR A 50 4.15 -0.37 6.32
C THR A 50 3.83 0.42 5.06
N ALA A 51 2.65 0.17 4.47
CA ALA A 51 2.12 0.95 3.35
C ALA A 51 1.07 1.95 3.84
N THR A 52 1.29 3.23 3.56
CA THR A 52 0.36 4.33 3.81
C THR A 52 -0.27 4.77 2.50
N VAL A 53 -1.60 4.70 2.40
CA VAL A 53 -2.37 5.08 1.21
C VAL A 53 -2.91 6.50 1.40
N ILE A 54 -2.60 7.40 0.47
CA ILE A 54 -3.08 8.78 0.45
C ILE A 54 -4.11 8.89 -0.67
N TYR A 55 -5.34 9.26 -0.31
CA TYR A 55 -6.47 9.29 -1.24
C TYR A 55 -7.37 10.51 -1.01
N ILE A 56 -8.19 10.81 -2.00
CA ILE A 56 -9.32 11.76 -1.90
C ILE A 56 -10.59 10.94 -1.77
N ASP A 57 -11.34 11.19 -0.70
CA ASP A 57 -12.71 10.70 -0.57
C ASP A 57 -13.63 11.53 -1.46
N LYS A 58 -14.34 10.86 -2.37
CA LYS A 58 -15.30 11.49 -3.28
C LYS A 58 -16.72 11.51 -2.71
N SER A 59 -16.92 10.94 -1.54
CA SER A 59 -18.23 10.83 -0.89
C SER A 59 -18.70 12.13 -0.23
N GLU A 60 -17.83 13.14 -0.10
CA GLU A 60 -18.18 14.48 0.39
C GLU A 60 -18.44 15.48 -0.76
N GLY A 61 -19.21 15.05 -1.76
CA GLY A 61 -19.68 15.88 -2.88
C GLY A 61 -21.19 16.11 -2.85
#